data_AF-A0A117SXR0-F1
#
_entry.id   AF-A0A117SXR0-F1
#
_cell.length_a   1.000
_cell.length_b   1.000
_cell.length_c   1.000
_cell.angle_alpha   90.00
_cell.angle_beta   90.00
_cell.angle_gamma   90.00
#
_symmetry.space_group_name_H-M   'P 1'
#
loop_
_entity.id
_entity.type
_entity.pdbx_description
1 polymer ?
#
loop_
_entity_poly.entity_id
_entity_poly.type
_entity_poly.pdbx_seq_one_letter_code
_entity_poly.pdbx_strand_id
1 'polypeptide(L)'
;MKHFRTCFAIIAILWVFFLTTPTALADTSGSILSTKPVAVQRSEVIEDVVVVGNNAEVSGDVYEVLIVVNGNVHLKSTARVGVLVDLGGTIQKEPGAHVNAEYTVSSRFQFWNSVLLGAGMVLMVWAVRVVLSVALLLIPVLLAFVLRKWIERPTNIIVESVRQSGLVGFLASVGVIVVSGALAVTIIGIPVSAVILGCYAVVGVVGWSAVCLWLGEIVSRAFNQGGRAKWFQCSIGATILMAFVNVPIVGPIFLFLLWMVGVGGITIWMWQWFQNRQRNKPRTR
;
A
#
# COMPACT_ATOMS: atom_id res chain seq x y z
N MET A 1 -1.57 -4.42 -33.92
CA MET A 1 -1.44 -3.07 -33.31
C MET A 1 -2.65 -2.60 -32.49
N LYS A 2 -3.90 -2.94 -32.84
CA LYS A 2 -5.09 -2.55 -32.04
C LYS A 2 -5.10 -3.09 -30.60
N HIS A 3 -4.56 -4.30 -30.37
CA HIS A 3 -4.56 -4.92 -29.03
C HIS A 3 -3.47 -4.41 -28.07
N PHE A 4 -2.43 -3.76 -28.59
CA PHE A 4 -1.42 -3.07 -27.78
C PHE A 4 -2.02 -1.82 -27.12
N ARG A 5 -2.90 -1.12 -27.86
CA ARG A 5 -3.64 0.05 -27.35
C ARG A 5 -4.64 -0.33 -26.24
N THR A 6 -5.27 -1.51 -26.30
CA THR A 6 -6.20 -1.95 -25.25
C THR A 6 -5.49 -2.40 -23.97
N CYS A 7 -4.34 -3.08 -24.06
CA CYS A 7 -3.55 -3.39 -22.86
C CYS A 7 -2.99 -2.12 -22.22
N PHE A 8 -2.53 -1.16 -23.02
CA PHE A 8 -2.07 0.13 -22.51
C PHE A 8 -3.21 0.94 -21.89
N ALA A 9 -4.41 0.89 -22.46
CA ALA A 9 -5.60 1.53 -21.89
C ALA A 9 -6.02 0.91 -20.55
N ILE A 10 -5.94 -0.42 -20.40
CA ILE A 10 -6.27 -1.09 -19.13
C ILE A 10 -5.22 -0.77 -18.06
N ILE A 11 -3.94 -0.73 -18.43
CA ILE A 11 -2.85 -0.29 -17.54
C ILE A 11 -3.06 1.18 -17.15
N ALA A 12 -3.41 2.06 -18.09
CA ALA A 12 -3.70 3.47 -17.82
C ALA A 12 -4.93 3.66 -16.91
N ILE A 13 -6.00 2.88 -17.11
CA ILE A 13 -7.20 2.92 -16.26
C ILE A 13 -6.89 2.43 -14.84
N LEU A 14 -6.07 1.39 -14.70
CA LEU A 14 -5.58 0.93 -13.40
C LEU A 14 -4.66 1.95 -12.72
N TRP A 15 -3.85 2.69 -13.49
CA TRP A 15 -3.05 3.81 -13.01
C TRP A 15 -3.90 5.00 -12.55
N VAL A 16 -4.99 5.31 -13.26
CA VAL A 16 -5.94 6.35 -12.85
C VAL A 16 -6.64 5.97 -11.54
N PHE A 17 -6.97 4.69 -11.35
CA PHE A 17 -7.51 4.18 -10.08
C PHE A 17 -6.48 4.22 -8.92
N PHE A 18 -5.18 4.13 -9.24
CA PHE A 18 -4.07 4.27 -8.30
C PHE A 18 -3.88 5.69 -7.77
N LEU A 19 -4.34 6.71 -8.51
CA LEU A 19 -4.19 8.14 -8.17
C LEU A 19 -5.35 8.71 -7.36
N THR A 20 -6.50 8.04 -7.33
CA THR A 20 -7.68 8.54 -6.62
C THR A 20 -7.75 7.97 -5.20
N THR A 21 -7.04 8.59 -4.26
CA THR A 21 -7.56 8.63 -2.89
C THR A 21 -8.74 9.60 -2.84
N PRO A 22 -9.76 9.38 -1.99
CA PRO A 22 -10.85 10.33 -1.85
C PRO A 22 -10.28 11.63 -1.27
N THR A 23 -10.13 12.65 -2.11
CA THR A 23 -9.98 14.03 -1.64
C THR A 23 -11.31 14.41 -1.02
N ALA A 24 -11.36 14.45 0.31
CA ALA A 24 -12.47 15.03 1.03
C ALA A 24 -12.60 16.50 0.60
N LEU A 25 -13.61 16.79 -0.22
CA LEU A 25 -14.00 18.16 -0.55
C LEU A 25 -14.80 18.66 0.67
N ALA A 26 -14.18 19.53 1.46
CA ALA A 26 -14.88 20.28 2.49
C ALA A 26 -15.76 21.33 1.78
N ASP A 27 -17.07 21.13 1.84
CA ASP A 27 -18.09 22.08 1.42
C ASP A 27 -18.54 22.86 2.67
N THR A 28 -18.41 24.18 2.69
CA THR A 28 -18.86 25.01 3.82
C THR A 28 -19.35 26.36 3.32
N SER A 29 -20.64 26.38 3.00
CA SER A 29 -21.48 27.55 2.83
C SER A 29 -21.47 28.41 4.10
N GLY A 30 -20.81 29.57 4.05
CA GLY A 30 -20.75 30.56 5.14
C GLY A 30 -19.33 31.00 5.52
N SER A 31 -18.32 30.20 5.17
CA SER A 31 -16.92 30.49 5.50
C SER A 31 -16.26 31.41 4.47
N ILE A 32 -15.64 32.50 4.93
CA ILE A 32 -14.80 33.33 4.07
C ILE A 32 -13.41 32.69 4.02
N LEU A 33 -13.17 31.88 2.99
CA LEU A 33 -11.83 31.42 2.60
C LEU A 33 -11.17 32.51 1.75
N SER A 34 -10.46 33.43 2.40
CA SER A 34 -9.78 34.53 1.70
C SER A 34 -8.27 34.34 1.70
N THR A 35 -7.68 34.28 0.51
CA THR A 35 -6.23 34.35 0.26
C THR A 35 -5.74 35.80 0.11
N LYS A 36 -6.55 36.77 0.57
CA LYS A 36 -6.25 38.20 0.59
C LYS A 36 -6.33 38.71 2.04
N PRO A 37 -5.68 39.83 2.38
CA PRO A 37 -5.82 40.43 3.72
C PRO A 37 -7.29 40.66 4.05
N VAL A 38 -7.73 40.15 5.20
CA VAL A 38 -9.12 40.27 5.68
C VAL A 38 -9.15 41.29 6.81
N ALA A 39 -9.99 42.31 6.64
CA ALA A 39 -10.27 43.31 7.66
C ALA A 39 -11.76 43.23 8.04
N VAL A 40 -12.06 42.66 9.21
CA VAL A 40 -13.43 42.55 9.72
C VAL A 40 -13.79 43.86 10.41
N GLN A 41 -14.80 44.56 9.90
CA GLN A 41 -15.20 45.87 10.42
C GLN A 41 -16.08 45.73 11.67
N ARG A 42 -16.18 46.82 12.45
CA ARG A 42 -16.85 46.87 13.76
C ARG A 42 -18.34 46.46 13.76
N SER A 43 -19.00 46.51 12.60
CA SER A 43 -20.42 46.16 12.44
C SER A 43 -20.65 44.80 11.79
N GLU A 44 -19.58 44.04 11.56
CA GLU A 44 -19.63 42.76 10.86
C GLU A 44 -19.55 41.63 11.87
N VAL A 45 -20.51 40.71 11.76
CA VAL A 45 -20.60 39.50 12.58
C VAL A 45 -20.36 38.32 11.65
N ILE A 46 -19.25 37.61 11.86
CA ILE A 46 -18.87 36.47 11.03
C ILE A 46 -18.79 35.22 11.90
N GLU A 47 -19.30 34.10 11.39
CA GLU A 47 -19.27 32.81 12.08
C GLU A 47 -17.85 32.24 12.06
N ASP A 48 -17.32 31.98 10.86
CA ASP A 48 -15.99 31.40 10.65
C ASP A 48 -15.12 32.24 9.71
N VAL A 49 -13.89 32.51 10.16
CA VAL A 49 -12.88 33.22 9.37
C VAL A 49 -11.63 32.37 9.27
N VAL A 50 -11.27 32.01 8.02
CA VAL A 50 -10.03 31.28 7.74
C VAL A 50 -9.17 32.11 6.80
N VAL A 51 -8.05 32.62 7.31
CA VAL A 51 -7.09 33.42 6.55
C VAL A 51 -5.83 32.61 6.31
N VAL A 52 -5.47 32.41 5.04
CA VAL A 52 -4.28 31.64 4.65
C VAL A 52 -3.28 32.54 3.95
N GLY A 53 -2.06 32.61 4.49
CA GLY A 53 -0.90 33.30 3.93
C GLY A 53 -0.94 34.84 4.02
N ASN A 54 -1.88 35.40 4.78
CA ASN A 54 -2.06 36.85 4.91
C ASN A 54 -2.39 37.24 6.36
N ASN A 55 -2.23 38.53 6.66
CA ASN A 55 -2.58 39.08 7.96
C ASN A 55 -4.09 39.27 8.10
N ALA A 56 -4.59 39.08 9.31
CA ALA A 56 -5.98 39.31 9.68
C ALA A 56 -6.07 40.49 10.66
N GLU A 57 -6.91 41.46 10.34
CA GLU A 57 -7.19 42.59 11.21
C GLU A 57 -8.68 42.53 11.61
N VAL A 58 -8.95 42.37 12.90
CA VAL A 58 -10.33 42.16 13.39
C VAL A 58 -10.73 43.29 14.30
N SER A 59 -11.82 43.97 13.95
CA SER A 59 -12.44 45.03 14.74
C SER A 59 -13.88 44.72 15.17
N GLY A 60 -14.50 43.67 14.61
CA GLY A 60 -15.87 43.22 14.87
C GLY A 60 -15.95 41.93 15.70
N ASP A 61 -17.07 41.22 15.59
CA ASP A 61 -17.36 40.00 16.38
C ASP A 61 -17.23 38.74 15.51
N VAL A 62 -16.37 37.80 15.94
CA VAL A 62 -16.20 36.46 15.35
C VAL A 62 -16.69 35.42 16.34
N TYR A 63 -17.83 34.78 16.04
CA TYR A 63 -18.54 33.96 17.02
C TYR A 63 -17.87 32.61 17.29
N GLU A 64 -17.45 31.89 16.25
CA GLU A 64 -16.97 30.51 16.40
C GLU A 64 -15.44 30.45 16.33
N VAL A 65 -14.88 30.55 15.12
CA VAL A 65 -13.47 30.25 14.88
C VAL A 65 -12.80 31.28 13.99
N LEU A 66 -11.63 31.73 14.43
CA LEU A 66 -10.66 32.48 13.62
C LEU A 66 -9.38 31.65 13.48
N ILE A 67 -9.18 31.06 12.30
CA ILE A 67 -7.94 30.33 11.97
C ILE A 67 -7.10 31.21 11.05
N VAL A 68 -5.87 31.51 11.48
CA VAL A 68 -4.89 32.23 10.66
C VAL A 68 -3.68 31.34 10.43
N VAL A 69 -3.37 31.06 9.16
CA VAL A 69 -2.26 30.20 8.76
C VAL A 69 -1.19 31.06 8.09
N ASN A 70 0.01 31.09 8.66
CA ASN A 70 1.18 31.79 8.10
C ASN A 70 0.91 33.29 7.85
N GLY A 71 0.35 33.98 8.86
CA GLY A 71 0.05 35.41 8.85
C GLY A 71 -0.11 35.97 10.26
N ASN A 72 -0.05 37.29 10.43
CA ASN A 72 -0.18 37.92 11.75
C ASN A 72 -1.64 38.31 12.03
N VAL A 73 -2.05 38.17 13.29
CA VAL A 73 -3.39 38.55 13.76
C VAL A 73 -3.30 39.82 14.59
N HIS A 74 -4.02 40.85 14.18
CA HIS A 74 -4.16 42.08 14.95
C HIS A 74 -5.61 42.26 15.40
N LEU A 75 -5.83 42.12 16.71
CA LEU A 75 -7.14 42.30 17.33
C LEU A 75 -7.26 43.71 17.92
N LYS A 76 -8.20 44.49 17.41
CA LYS A 76 -8.48 45.84 17.93
C LYS A 76 -9.27 45.81 19.22
N SER A 77 -9.27 46.93 19.93
CA SER A 77 -9.97 47.15 21.21
C SER A 77 -11.46 46.75 21.23
N THR A 78 -12.14 46.67 20.09
CA THR A 78 -13.57 46.29 19.99
C THR A 78 -13.80 44.84 19.57
N ALA A 79 -12.74 44.07 19.30
CA ALA A 79 -12.85 42.72 18.77
C ALA A 79 -13.28 41.70 19.84
N ARG A 80 -14.22 40.82 19.49
CA ARG A 80 -14.54 39.62 20.27
C ARG A 80 -14.39 38.39 19.40
N VAL A 81 -13.61 37.42 19.87
CA VAL A 81 -13.35 36.17 19.16
C VAL A 81 -13.66 35.00 20.08
N GLY A 82 -14.44 34.03 19.60
CA GLY A 82 -14.65 32.76 20.28
C GLY A 82 -13.33 31.98 20.44
N VAL A 83 -12.92 31.28 19.39
CA VAL A 83 -11.67 30.51 19.37
C VAL A 83 -10.69 31.10 18.35
N LEU A 84 -9.49 31.44 18.80
CA LEU A 84 -8.39 31.91 17.95
C LEU A 84 -7.34 30.81 17.80
N VAL A 85 -7.08 30.39 16.56
CA VAL A 85 -6.02 29.42 16.23
C VAL A 85 -5.03 30.10 15.29
N ASP A 86 -3.83 30.39 15.79
CA ASP A 86 -2.73 30.93 14.99
C ASP A 86 -1.70 29.84 14.67
N LEU A 87 -1.50 29.57 13.37
CA LEU A 87 -0.58 28.58 12.86
C LEU A 87 0.59 29.27 12.15
N GLY A 88 1.66 29.52 12.91
CA GLY A 88 2.93 30.03 12.39
C GLY A 88 3.05 31.55 12.28
N GLY A 89 2.16 32.31 12.95
CA GLY A 89 2.12 33.77 12.97
C GLY A 89 2.48 34.40 14.32
N THR A 90 2.04 35.65 14.50
CA THR A 90 2.07 36.38 15.77
C THR A 90 0.73 37.05 16.04
N ILE A 91 0.31 37.05 17.31
CA ILE A 91 -0.96 37.65 17.76
C ILE A 91 -0.65 38.94 18.52
N GLN A 92 -1.19 40.07 18.05
CA GLN A 92 -1.14 41.36 18.73
C GLN A 92 -2.56 41.74 19.18
N LYS A 93 -2.73 42.08 20.46
CA LYS A 93 -4.02 42.42 21.06
C LYS A 93 -3.98 43.82 21.64
N GLU A 94 -4.90 44.67 21.19
CA GLU A 94 -5.11 45.99 21.80
C GLU A 94 -5.90 45.90 23.12
N PRO A 95 -5.74 46.87 24.04
CA PRO A 95 -6.53 46.93 25.26
C PRO A 95 -8.05 47.00 24.96
N GLY A 96 -8.80 45.99 25.37
CA GLY A 96 -10.25 45.87 25.14
C GLY A 96 -10.67 44.62 24.35
N ALA A 97 -9.75 44.01 23.58
CA ALA A 97 -10.02 42.80 22.84
C ALA A 97 -10.29 41.59 23.76
N HIS A 98 -11.33 40.81 23.47
CA HIS A 98 -11.68 39.59 24.23
C HIS A 98 -11.56 38.35 23.34
N VAL A 99 -10.87 37.33 23.85
CA VAL A 99 -10.69 36.02 23.19
C VAL A 99 -11.03 34.93 24.22
N ASN A 100 -11.98 34.05 23.92
CA ASN A 100 -12.38 33.01 24.87
C ASN A 100 -11.38 31.84 24.92
N ALA A 101 -10.81 31.43 23.78
CA ALA A 101 -9.77 30.41 23.71
C ALA A 101 -8.70 30.78 22.67
N GLU A 102 -7.43 30.60 23.01
CA GLU A 102 -6.28 30.92 22.15
C GLU A 102 -5.35 29.71 22.03
N TYR A 103 -5.05 29.31 20.79
CA TYR A 103 -4.09 28.26 20.44
C TYR A 103 -3.04 28.82 19.49
N THR A 104 -1.80 28.92 19.95
CA THR A 104 -0.72 29.53 19.18
C THR A 104 0.38 28.52 18.90
N VAL A 105 0.58 28.18 17.62
CA VAL A 105 1.72 27.40 17.15
C VAL A 105 2.75 28.39 16.59
N SER A 106 3.54 28.95 17.49
CA SER A 106 4.27 30.23 17.33
C SER A 106 5.52 30.21 16.46
N SER A 107 5.85 29.10 15.79
CA SER A 107 7.07 29.04 14.98
C SER A 107 6.77 28.55 13.57
N ARG A 108 6.82 29.49 12.62
CA ARG A 108 6.80 29.21 11.17
C ARG A 108 7.75 28.06 10.83
N PHE A 109 8.97 28.06 11.37
CA PHE A 109 9.94 26.97 11.20
C PHE A 109 9.49 25.64 11.81
N GLN A 110 8.87 25.62 12.99
CA GLN A 110 8.41 24.40 13.64
C GLN A 110 7.18 23.80 12.95
N PHE A 111 6.25 24.65 12.46
CA PHE A 111 5.11 24.21 11.65
C PHE A 111 5.59 23.57 10.34
N TRP A 112 6.48 24.26 9.60
CA TRP A 112 7.02 23.71 8.35
C TRP A 112 7.83 22.44 8.57
N ASN A 113 8.62 22.35 9.65
CA ASN A 113 9.34 21.12 9.99
C ASN A 113 8.39 19.95 10.28
N SER A 114 7.31 20.19 11.05
CA SER A 114 6.32 19.14 11.35
C SER A 114 5.54 18.70 10.11
N VAL A 115 5.16 19.64 9.25
CA VAL A 115 4.48 19.35 7.98
C VAL A 115 5.42 18.61 7.03
N LEU A 116 6.68 19.03 6.90
CA LEU A 116 7.69 18.36 6.09
C LEU A 116 8.00 16.95 6.60
N LEU A 117 8.09 16.75 7.91
CA LEU A 117 8.28 15.43 8.50
C LEU A 117 7.06 14.55 8.24
N GLY A 118 5.85 15.05 8.46
CA GLY A 118 4.61 14.32 8.18
C GLY A 118 4.47 13.94 6.70
N ALA A 119 4.67 14.90 5.80
CA ALA A 119 4.67 14.68 4.35
C ALA A 119 5.77 13.70 3.94
N GLY A 120 6.97 13.84 4.51
CA GLY A 120 8.10 12.93 4.29
C GLY A 120 7.78 11.50 4.69
N MET A 121 7.14 11.28 5.84
CA MET A 121 6.69 9.95 6.28
C MET A 121 5.66 9.36 5.33
N VAL A 122 4.66 10.15 4.92
CA VAL A 122 3.64 9.69 3.96
C VAL A 122 4.29 9.30 2.62
N LEU A 123 5.20 10.13 2.12
CA LEU A 123 5.95 9.84 0.90
C LEU A 123 6.84 8.61 1.05
N MET A 124 7.46 8.41 2.22
CA MET A 124 8.30 7.25 2.51
C MET A 124 7.48 5.96 2.51
N VAL A 125 6.32 5.95 3.16
CA VAL A 125 5.40 4.79 3.15
C VAL A 125 4.93 4.49 1.72
N TRP A 126 4.59 5.52 0.95
CA TRP A 126 4.25 5.37 -0.47
C TRP A 126 5.40 4.82 -1.30
N ALA A 127 6.61 5.35 -1.12
CA ALA A 127 7.81 4.90 -1.84
C ALA A 127 8.12 3.43 -1.52
N VAL A 128 8.09 3.03 -0.25
CA VAL A 128 8.28 1.64 0.18
C VAL A 128 7.21 0.74 -0.44
N ARG A 129 5.94 1.17 -0.43
CA ARG A 129 4.85 0.41 -1.05
C ARG A 129 5.07 0.23 -2.55
N VAL A 130 5.46 1.28 -3.27
CA VAL A 130 5.75 1.22 -4.71
C VAL A 130 6.93 0.29 -4.99
N VAL A 131 8.02 0.40 -4.24
CA VAL A 131 9.19 -0.48 -4.38
C VAL A 131 8.81 -1.94 -4.13
N LEU A 132 8.04 -2.21 -3.08
CA LEU A 132 7.57 -3.57 -2.76
C LEU A 132 6.68 -4.14 -3.88
N SER A 133 5.75 -3.33 -4.41
CA SER A 133 4.90 -3.72 -5.54
C SER A 133 5.73 -4.02 -6.79
N VAL A 134 6.70 -3.19 -7.11
CA VAL A 134 7.58 -3.40 -8.27
C VAL A 134 8.43 -4.67 -8.10
N ALA A 135 8.97 -4.91 -6.90
CA ALA A 135 9.73 -6.12 -6.59
C ALA A 135 8.89 -7.39 -6.73
N LEU A 136 7.68 -7.40 -6.17
CA LEU A 136 6.72 -8.51 -6.26
C LEU A 136 6.26 -8.81 -7.69
N LEU A 137 6.37 -7.85 -8.61
CA LEU A 137 6.09 -8.04 -10.04
C LEU A 137 7.34 -8.54 -10.79
N LEU A 138 8.50 -7.90 -10.58
CA LEU A 138 9.73 -8.23 -11.28
C LEU A 138 10.29 -9.61 -10.91
N ILE A 139 10.28 -9.97 -9.62
CA ILE A 139 10.84 -11.24 -9.13
C ILE A 139 10.22 -12.45 -9.84
N PRO A 140 8.88 -12.66 -9.84
CA PRO A 140 8.29 -13.82 -10.51
C PRO A 140 8.47 -13.80 -12.02
N VAL A 141 8.49 -12.62 -12.66
CA VAL A 141 8.71 -12.52 -14.11
C VAL A 141 10.14 -12.91 -14.47
N LEU A 142 11.13 -12.43 -13.72
CA LEU A 142 12.54 -12.81 -13.88
C LEU A 142 12.75 -14.31 -13.61
N LEU A 143 12.13 -14.85 -12.56
CA LEU A 143 12.19 -16.28 -12.26
C LEU A 143 11.53 -17.13 -13.35
N ALA A 144 10.36 -16.72 -13.85
CA ALA A 144 9.71 -17.40 -14.96
C ALA A 144 10.56 -17.38 -16.24
N PHE A 145 11.34 -16.31 -16.44
CA PHE A 145 12.29 -16.20 -17.55
C PHE A 145 13.50 -17.14 -17.38
N VAL A 146 14.15 -17.13 -16.21
CA VAL A 146 15.37 -17.91 -15.94
C VAL A 146 15.08 -19.41 -15.73
N LEU A 147 14.02 -19.73 -15.00
CA LEU A 147 13.67 -21.10 -14.59
C LEU A 147 12.54 -21.71 -15.45
N ARG A 148 12.36 -21.19 -16.68
CA ARG A 148 11.30 -21.61 -17.61
C ARG A 148 11.18 -23.13 -17.76
N LYS A 149 12.28 -23.87 -17.78
CA LYS A 149 12.29 -25.35 -17.88
C LYS A 149 11.91 -26.09 -16.60
N TRP A 150 12.10 -25.48 -15.42
CA TRP A 150 11.83 -26.11 -14.12
C TRP A 150 10.39 -25.85 -13.63
N ILE A 151 9.78 -24.74 -14.05
CA ILE A 151 8.45 -24.31 -13.60
C ILE A 151 7.30 -24.95 -14.40
N GLU A 152 7.57 -25.52 -15.57
CA GLU A 152 6.55 -26.12 -16.46
C GLU A 152 5.93 -27.43 -15.93
N ARG A 153 6.63 -28.17 -15.06
CA ARG A 153 6.11 -29.43 -14.50
C ARG A 153 5.20 -29.23 -13.28
N PRO A 154 5.49 -28.30 -12.35
CA PRO A 154 4.58 -27.97 -11.25
C PRO A 154 3.23 -27.38 -11.66
N THR A 155 3.14 -26.69 -12.81
CA THR A 155 1.91 -25.94 -13.19
C THR A 155 0.71 -26.86 -13.43
N ASN A 156 0.93 -28.04 -14.00
CA ASN A 156 -0.15 -29.01 -14.28
C ASN A 156 -0.75 -29.61 -12.99
N ILE A 157 0.05 -29.74 -11.93
CA ILE A 157 -0.40 -30.30 -10.64
C ILE A 157 -1.28 -29.28 -9.90
N ILE A 158 -0.97 -27.98 -9.99
CA ILE A 158 -1.77 -26.92 -9.38
C ILE A 158 -3.16 -26.82 -10.04
N VAL A 159 -3.26 -27.11 -11.34
CA VAL A 159 -4.52 -27.10 -12.10
C VAL A 159 -5.46 -28.23 -11.67
N GLU A 160 -4.95 -29.40 -11.31
CA GLU A 160 -5.78 -30.57 -10.99
C GLU A 160 -6.42 -30.52 -9.59
N SER A 161 -5.82 -29.86 -8.60
CA SER A 161 -6.41 -29.79 -7.25
C SER A 161 -5.96 -28.58 -6.41
N VAL A 162 -6.45 -27.38 -6.76
CA VAL A 162 -6.24 -26.13 -6.01
C VAL A 162 -6.54 -26.29 -4.51
N ARG A 163 -7.63 -26.99 -4.14
CA ARG A 163 -8.04 -27.20 -2.74
C ARG A 163 -7.05 -28.08 -1.97
N GLN A 164 -6.52 -29.12 -2.60
CA GLN A 164 -5.53 -30.01 -1.97
C GLN A 164 -4.18 -29.32 -1.86
N SER A 165 -3.77 -28.58 -2.90
CA SER A 165 -2.55 -27.77 -2.89
C SER A 165 -2.59 -26.73 -1.76
N GLY A 166 -3.71 -26.01 -1.60
CA GLY A 166 -3.89 -25.07 -0.49
C GLY A 166 -3.77 -25.73 0.89
N LEU A 167 -4.42 -26.88 1.11
CA LEU A 167 -4.40 -27.58 2.39
C LEU A 167 -3.00 -28.14 2.72
N VAL A 168 -2.32 -28.74 1.73
CA VAL A 168 -0.95 -29.22 1.88
C VAL A 168 0.02 -28.06 2.14
N GLY A 169 -0.18 -26.93 1.44
CA GLY A 169 0.59 -25.71 1.70
C GLY A 169 0.38 -25.18 3.11
N PHE A 170 -0.85 -25.19 3.62
CA PHE A 170 -1.16 -24.82 5.01
C PHE A 170 -0.44 -25.72 6.01
N LEU A 171 -0.58 -27.04 5.87
CA LEU A 171 0.08 -28.02 6.72
C LEU A 171 1.61 -27.91 6.66
N ALA A 172 2.18 -27.73 5.47
CA ALA A 172 3.61 -27.54 5.28
C ALA A 172 4.10 -26.26 5.95
N SER A 173 3.36 -25.16 5.81
CA SER A 173 3.72 -23.87 6.43
C SER A 173 3.70 -23.97 7.96
N VAL A 174 2.64 -24.55 8.53
CA VAL A 174 2.53 -24.78 9.97
C VAL A 174 3.65 -25.71 10.46
N GLY A 175 3.92 -26.79 9.73
CA GLY A 175 5.02 -27.71 10.05
C GLY A 175 6.38 -27.02 10.06
N VAL A 176 6.67 -26.18 9.07
CA VAL A 176 7.91 -25.39 9.02
C VAL A 176 8.00 -24.45 10.21
N ILE A 177 6.93 -23.74 10.58
CA ILE A 177 6.93 -22.83 11.73
C ILE A 177 7.19 -23.61 13.04
N VAL A 178 6.47 -24.71 13.25
CA VAL A 178 6.60 -25.53 14.47
C VAL A 178 8.00 -26.13 14.58
N VAL A 179 8.50 -26.75 13.50
CA VAL A 179 9.83 -27.37 13.47
C VAL A 179 10.92 -26.31 13.64
N SER A 180 10.81 -25.18 12.94
CA SER A 180 11.78 -24.08 13.05
C SER A 180 11.78 -23.47 14.45
N GLY A 181 10.60 -23.26 15.05
CA GLY A 181 10.47 -22.76 16.42
C GLY A 181 11.05 -23.72 17.45
N ALA A 182 10.79 -25.02 17.32
CA ALA A 182 11.36 -26.05 18.18
C ALA A 182 12.89 -26.12 18.05
N LEU A 183 13.42 -26.01 16.83
CA LEU A 183 14.85 -25.96 16.56
C LEU A 183 15.49 -24.68 17.12
N ALA A 184 14.85 -23.53 17.02
CA ALA A 184 15.40 -22.25 17.48
C ALA A 184 15.70 -22.22 18.98
N VAL A 185 15.03 -23.03 19.80
CA VAL A 185 15.32 -23.18 21.24
C VAL A 185 16.67 -23.86 21.50
N THR A 186 17.18 -24.63 20.53
CA THR A 186 18.46 -25.33 20.66
C THR A 186 19.60 -24.51 20.03
N ILE A 187 20.78 -24.51 20.66
CA ILE A 187 21.98 -23.79 20.15
C ILE A 187 22.34 -24.24 18.73
N ILE A 188 22.20 -25.54 18.43
CA ILE A 188 22.44 -26.11 17.10
C ILE A 188 21.27 -25.83 16.13
N GLY A 189 20.07 -25.61 16.65
CA GLY A 189 18.91 -25.43 15.80
C GLY A 189 18.73 -24.01 15.26
N ILE A 190 19.43 -23.00 15.76
CA ILE A 190 19.49 -21.67 15.11
C ILE A 190 20.03 -21.77 13.67
N PRO A 191 21.23 -22.33 13.40
CA PRO A 191 21.70 -22.45 12.02
C PRO A 191 20.83 -23.39 11.18
N VAL A 192 20.32 -24.49 11.76
CA VAL A 192 19.45 -25.43 11.02
C VAL A 192 18.11 -24.79 10.66
N SER A 193 17.48 -24.06 11.59
CA SER A 193 16.23 -23.34 11.33
C SER A 193 16.42 -22.25 10.28
N ALA A 194 17.55 -21.53 10.29
CA ALA A 194 17.87 -20.56 9.24
C ALA A 194 17.94 -21.22 7.85
N VAL A 195 18.56 -22.40 7.75
CA VAL A 195 18.61 -23.17 6.49
C VAL A 195 17.21 -23.62 6.06
N ILE A 196 16.39 -24.13 6.99
CA ILE A 196 15.01 -24.56 6.70
C ILE A 196 14.16 -23.38 6.21
N LEU A 197 14.23 -22.24 6.89
CA LEU A 197 13.52 -21.02 6.50
C LEU A 197 14.01 -20.49 5.14
N GLY A 198 15.31 -20.57 4.87
CA GLY A 198 15.88 -20.22 3.57
C GLY A 198 15.33 -21.11 2.45
N CYS A 199 15.33 -22.43 2.64
CA CYS A 199 14.72 -23.37 1.70
C CYS A 199 13.22 -23.10 1.50
N TYR A 200 12.49 -22.83 2.57
CA TYR A 200 11.06 -22.48 2.52
C TYR A 200 10.82 -21.17 1.74
N ALA A 201 11.66 -20.16 1.93
CA ALA A 201 11.59 -18.91 1.17
C ALA A 201 11.78 -19.15 -0.33
N VAL A 202 12.76 -19.99 -0.72
CA VAL A 202 12.96 -20.37 -2.12
C VAL A 202 11.73 -21.08 -2.68
N VAL A 203 11.17 -22.05 -1.94
CA VAL A 203 9.92 -22.73 -2.33
C VAL A 203 8.78 -21.74 -2.50
N GLY A 204 8.61 -20.80 -1.57
CA GLY A 204 7.59 -19.77 -1.65
C GLY A 204 7.73 -18.87 -2.89
N VAL A 205 8.94 -18.42 -3.19
CA VAL A 205 9.26 -17.59 -4.35
C VAL A 205 9.01 -18.32 -5.68
N VAL A 206 9.38 -19.60 -5.77
CA VAL A 206 9.06 -20.43 -6.94
C VAL A 206 7.55 -20.68 -7.03
N GLY A 207 6.88 -20.87 -5.89
CA GLY A 207 5.44 -21.14 -5.81
C GLY A 207 4.61 -19.96 -6.26
N TRP A 208 5.04 -18.77 -5.85
CA TRP A 208 4.50 -17.49 -6.29
C TRP A 208 4.57 -17.35 -7.82
N SER A 209 5.69 -17.72 -8.42
CA SER A 209 5.88 -17.68 -9.88
C SER A 209 4.94 -18.65 -10.60
N ALA A 210 4.76 -19.85 -10.04
CA ALA A 210 3.82 -20.84 -10.56
C ALA A 210 2.35 -20.37 -10.48
N VAL A 211 1.97 -19.70 -9.37
CA VAL A 211 0.63 -19.10 -9.22
C VAL A 211 0.40 -17.99 -10.24
N CYS A 212 1.40 -17.13 -10.49
CA CYS A 212 1.31 -16.08 -11.52
C CYS A 212 1.10 -16.67 -12.92
N LEU A 213 1.80 -17.76 -13.25
CA LEU A 213 1.59 -18.46 -14.52
C LEU A 213 0.19 -19.08 -14.61
N TRP A 214 -0.28 -19.72 -13.54
CA TRP A 214 -1.62 -20.31 -13.49
C TRP A 214 -2.73 -19.26 -13.67
N LEU A 215 -2.67 -18.14 -12.95
CA LEU A 215 -3.61 -17.03 -13.11
C LEU A 215 -3.56 -16.43 -14.52
N GLY A 216 -2.35 -16.26 -15.06
CA GLY A 216 -2.12 -15.79 -16.42
C GLY A 216 -2.72 -16.72 -17.47
N GLU A 217 -2.62 -18.03 -17.26
CA GLU A 217 -3.16 -19.04 -18.15
C GLU A 217 -4.68 -19.09 -18.12
N ILE A 218 -5.32 -18.99 -16.95
CA ILE A 218 -6.79 -18.90 -16.82
C ILE A 218 -7.32 -17.77 -17.68
N VAL A 219 -6.72 -16.58 -17.57
CA VAL A 219 -7.14 -15.41 -18.33
C VAL A 219 -6.81 -15.54 -19.82
N SER A 220 -5.61 -16.04 -20.16
CA SER A 220 -5.21 -16.25 -21.56
C SER A 220 -6.12 -17.26 -22.27
N ARG A 221 -6.61 -18.29 -21.57
CA ARG A 221 -7.57 -19.26 -22.09
C ARG A 221 -8.95 -18.63 -22.26
N ALA A 222 -9.42 -17.83 -21.30
CA ALA A 222 -10.71 -17.12 -21.40
C ALA A 222 -10.77 -16.18 -22.62
N PHE A 223 -9.65 -15.55 -22.99
CA PHE A 223 -9.56 -14.69 -24.18
C PHE A 223 -9.18 -15.43 -25.48
N ASN A 224 -9.20 -16.77 -25.48
CA ASN A 224 -8.88 -17.62 -26.63
C ASN A 224 -7.46 -17.39 -27.21
N GLN A 225 -6.49 -17.01 -26.36
CA GLN A 225 -5.10 -16.70 -26.72
C GLN A 225 -4.12 -17.81 -26.29
N GLY A 226 -4.55 -19.06 -26.27
CA GLY A 226 -3.83 -20.21 -25.70
C GLY A 226 -2.45 -20.58 -26.29
N GLY A 227 -1.90 -19.79 -27.23
CA GLY A 227 -0.60 -20.03 -27.86
C GLY A 227 0.46 -18.94 -27.63
N ARG A 228 0.19 -17.92 -26.78
CA ARG A 228 1.16 -16.84 -26.54
C ARG A 228 2.33 -17.28 -25.65
N ALA A 229 3.46 -16.58 -25.77
CA ALA A 229 4.67 -16.89 -25.04
C ALA A 229 4.46 -16.79 -23.51
N LYS A 230 5.00 -17.75 -22.74
CA LYS A 230 4.76 -17.91 -21.29
C LYS A 230 5.10 -16.69 -20.44
N TRP A 231 6.07 -15.88 -20.84
CA TRP A 231 6.41 -14.61 -20.16
C TRP A 231 5.25 -13.61 -20.21
N PHE A 232 4.47 -13.60 -21.31
CA PHE A 232 3.30 -12.75 -21.46
C PHE A 232 2.15 -13.21 -20.55
N GLN A 233 1.96 -14.52 -20.42
CA GLN A 233 0.98 -15.10 -19.47
C GLN A 233 1.37 -14.77 -18.02
N CYS A 234 2.64 -14.96 -17.64
CA CYS A 234 3.12 -14.59 -16.31
C CYS A 234 2.90 -13.10 -15.99
N SER A 235 3.15 -12.23 -16.96
CA SER A 235 2.95 -10.78 -16.81
C SER A 235 1.48 -10.43 -16.59
N ILE A 236 0.56 -11.08 -17.31
CA ILE A 236 -0.89 -10.91 -17.11
C ILE A 236 -1.28 -11.37 -15.70
N GLY A 237 -0.84 -12.56 -15.27
CA GLY A 237 -1.14 -13.08 -13.95
C GLY A 237 -0.57 -12.21 -12.82
N ALA A 238 0.67 -11.75 -12.97
CA ALA A 238 1.30 -10.84 -12.00
C ALA A 238 0.56 -9.49 -11.92
N THR A 239 0.06 -8.97 -13.04
CA THR A 239 -0.72 -7.71 -13.07
C THR A 239 -2.04 -7.87 -12.33
N ILE A 240 -2.76 -8.97 -12.57
CA ILE A 240 -4.03 -9.26 -11.89
C ILE A 240 -3.78 -9.41 -10.39
N LEU A 241 -2.77 -10.17 -10.02
CA LEU A 241 -2.43 -10.40 -8.64
C LEU A 241 -2.07 -9.08 -7.94
N MET A 242 -1.32 -8.20 -8.60
CA MET A 242 -1.02 -6.85 -8.09
C MET A 242 -2.27 -6.00 -7.86
N ALA A 243 -3.25 -6.06 -8.76
CA ALA A 243 -4.50 -5.33 -8.60
C ALA A 243 -5.25 -5.77 -7.32
N PHE A 244 -5.27 -7.06 -7.02
CA PHE A 244 -5.90 -7.59 -5.81
C PHE A 244 -5.10 -7.27 -4.54
N VAL A 245 -3.77 -7.37 -4.58
CA VAL A 245 -2.89 -7.08 -3.43
C VAL A 245 -3.02 -5.63 -2.97
N ASN A 246 -3.37 -4.71 -3.87
CA ASN A 246 -3.48 -3.30 -3.53
C ASN A 246 -4.73 -2.94 -2.68
N VAL A 247 -5.69 -3.86 -2.57
CA VAL A 247 -6.88 -3.67 -1.72
C VAL A 247 -6.45 -3.84 -0.25
N PRO A 248 -6.61 -2.83 0.64
CA PRO A 248 -5.99 -2.82 1.96
C PRO A 248 -6.31 -4.04 2.85
N ILE A 249 -7.55 -4.54 2.76
CA ILE A 249 -8.03 -5.67 3.58
C ILE A 249 -7.99 -6.98 2.79
N VAL A 250 -8.45 -6.96 1.54
CA VAL A 250 -8.57 -8.16 0.71
C VAL A 250 -7.20 -8.63 0.20
N GLY A 251 -6.28 -7.69 -0.06
CA GLY A 251 -4.98 -7.96 -0.64
C GLY A 251 -4.12 -8.90 0.20
N PRO A 252 -3.88 -8.62 1.49
CA PRO A 252 -3.09 -9.51 2.36
C PRO A 252 -3.71 -10.91 2.52
N ILE A 253 -5.04 -10.99 2.66
CA ILE A 253 -5.76 -12.27 2.78
C ILE A 253 -5.60 -13.08 1.48
N PHE A 254 -5.80 -12.43 0.33
CA PHE A 254 -5.66 -13.05 -0.97
C PHE A 254 -4.21 -13.50 -1.22
N LEU A 255 -3.23 -12.67 -0.85
CA LEU A 255 -1.80 -12.98 -0.95
C LEU A 255 -1.46 -14.21 -0.10
N PHE A 256 -1.96 -14.27 1.13
CA PHE A 256 -1.76 -15.40 2.02
C PHE A 256 -2.33 -16.68 1.43
N LEU A 257 -3.57 -16.67 0.95
CA LEU A 257 -4.20 -17.83 0.31
C LEU A 257 -3.42 -18.31 -0.91
N LEU A 258 -3.00 -17.39 -1.79
CA LEU A 258 -2.21 -17.72 -2.97
C LEU A 258 -0.82 -18.26 -2.61
N TRP A 259 -0.18 -17.71 -1.58
CA TRP A 259 1.08 -18.22 -1.05
C TRP A 259 0.95 -19.69 -0.63
N MET A 260 -0.11 -20.03 0.09
CA MET A 260 -0.37 -21.42 0.51
C MET A 260 -0.52 -22.34 -0.69
N VAL A 261 -1.29 -21.93 -1.70
CA VAL A 261 -1.47 -22.73 -2.94
C VAL A 261 -0.13 -22.93 -3.65
N GLY A 262 0.69 -21.88 -3.76
CA GLY A 262 2.00 -21.94 -4.42
C GLY A 262 2.99 -22.88 -3.71
N VAL A 263 3.11 -22.75 -2.39
CA VAL A 263 3.96 -23.62 -1.56
C VAL A 263 3.50 -25.08 -1.62
N GLY A 264 2.19 -25.31 -1.50
CA GLY A 264 1.63 -26.65 -1.54
C GLY A 264 1.81 -27.34 -2.88
N GLY A 265 1.61 -26.62 -4.00
CA GLY A 265 1.85 -27.16 -5.35
C GLY A 265 3.28 -27.65 -5.55
N ILE A 266 4.27 -26.90 -5.05
CA ILE A 266 5.67 -27.31 -5.12
C ILE A 266 5.98 -28.47 -4.18
N THR A 267 5.40 -28.47 -2.98
CA THR A 267 5.61 -29.54 -2.00
C THR A 267 5.13 -30.88 -2.56
N ILE A 268 3.95 -30.91 -3.19
CA ILE A 268 3.40 -32.09 -3.86
C ILE A 268 4.29 -32.51 -5.03
N TRP A 269 4.71 -31.56 -5.87
CA TRP A 269 5.60 -31.84 -6.99
C TRP A 269 6.94 -32.45 -6.54
N MET A 270 7.54 -31.90 -5.49
CA MET A 270 8.79 -32.39 -4.90
C MET A 270 8.60 -33.81 -4.35
N TRP A 271 7.50 -34.07 -3.66
CA TRP A 271 7.15 -35.41 -3.15
C TRP A 271 7.01 -36.44 -4.27
N GLN A 272 6.28 -36.12 -5.35
CA GLN A 272 6.13 -37.00 -6.50
C GLN A 272 7.46 -37.27 -7.21
N TRP A 273 8.32 -36.25 -7.32
CA TRP A 273 9.65 -36.40 -7.90
C TRP A 273 10.54 -37.36 -7.10
N PHE A 274 10.49 -37.31 -5.77
CA PHE A 274 11.19 -38.27 -4.90
C PHE A 274 10.65 -39.69 -5.07
N GLN A 275 9.34 -39.88 -5.14
CA GLN A 275 8.73 -41.21 -5.33
C GLN A 275 9.09 -41.82 -6.70
N ASN A 276 9.05 -41.04 -7.77
CA ASN A 276 9.41 -41.52 -9.11
C ASN A 276 10.89 -41.90 -9.22
N ARG A 277 11.79 -41.22 -8.48
CA ARG A 277 13.20 -41.62 -8.38
C ARG A 277 13.38 -42.95 -7.65
N GLN A 278 12.59 -43.22 -6.61
CA GLN A 278 12.65 -44.50 -5.91
C GLN A 278 12.07 -45.65 -6.74
N ARG A 279 11.01 -45.39 -7.52
CA ARG A 279 10.38 -46.41 -8.40
C ARG A 279 11.26 -46.81 -9.59
N ASN A 280 12.16 -45.93 -10.04
CA ASN A 280 13.09 -46.17 -11.14
C ASN A 280 14.47 -46.68 -10.71
N LYS A 281 14.70 -47.02 -9.43
CA LYS A 281 15.90 -47.80 -9.07
C LYS A 281 15.76 -49.20 -9.69
N PRO A 282 16.67 -49.63 -10.58
CA PRO A 282 16.64 -50.99 -11.10
C PRO A 282 16.72 -51.95 -9.91
N ARG A 283 15.77 -52.89 -9.82
CA ARG A 283 15.89 -54.03 -8.93
C ARG A 283 17.11 -54.82 -9.40
N THR A 284 18.27 -54.55 -8.81
CA THR A 284 19.44 -55.42 -8.89
C THR A 284 19.02 -56.74 -8.26
N ARG A 285 18.76 -57.73 -9.12
CA ARG A 285 18.67 -59.14 -8.75
C ARG A 285 20.04 -59.65 -8.36
#